data_AF-D5GBJ9-F1
#
_entry.id   AF-D5GBJ9-F1
#
_cell.length_a   1.000
_cell.length_b   1.000
_cell.length_c   1.000
_cell.angle_alpha   90.00
_cell.angle_beta   90.00
_cell.angle_gamma   90.00
#
_symmetry.space_group_name_H-M   'P 1'
#
loop_
_entity.id
_entity.type
_entity.pdbx_description
1 polymer ?
#
loop_
_entity_poly.entity_id
_entity_poly.type
_entity_poly.pdbx_seq_one_letter_code
_entity_poly.pdbx_strand_id
1 'polypeptide(L)'
;MNSFVEYKTLKSFPYKFLTKADQHVVSRFFDSNPFHAYGWRIYIYETAVSETILIPWDQIDRFFKEIAAETGIHLFQNFPAKKISYKLDSNEDAPALMGDFKSKEELDELLQQFGTSSGKGPIKKNSTPKSRRNAARRLQAMETWKSQVSSARNHLKYDQQDLENGVKIAFPVFVSIDVEAFEHNHNIITEIGISTLDTAELPPTQENAMTRETVLKAIQDSFGLSNAPLRRSDAVIDLIKSYHFRVSENRNMRNGQFVTDAADYFMFGDSEFVSLTELPKRIGECFRHFDSHGEKRGIVLVGHDVKTDVDFLMAVGYNVGNISGLEVIDTTCMWKAVMGDFQSKGLGSMLHDLSIDFRHLHNAGNDAAYTLQALVKMAEIGLPIEGGNGDNVKPAPNLYRPIWQKAENIQIGFADEDDNRPANILPPKKPIAKYVAEAGSSSEGSGSEHERRWLGLTARQFPETLFCCDFHLFFFSLSKFSHYHLS
;
A
#
# COMPACT_ATOMS: atom_id res chain seq x y z
N MET A 1 6.60 43.69 -18.52
CA MET A 1 6.33 42.45 -19.28
C MET A 1 5.30 41.65 -18.49
N ASN A 2 4.12 41.45 -19.06
CA ASN A 2 3.05 40.68 -18.42
C ASN A 2 3.47 39.22 -18.35
N SER A 3 3.98 38.80 -17.18
CA SER A 3 4.29 37.39 -16.94
C SER A 3 2.97 36.66 -16.69
N PHE A 4 2.77 35.53 -17.36
CA PHE A 4 1.58 34.70 -17.20
C PHE A 4 1.95 33.36 -16.58
N VAL A 5 0.97 32.67 -15.99
CA VAL A 5 1.09 31.30 -15.50
C VAL A 5 -0.11 30.51 -16.00
N GLU A 6 0.11 29.26 -16.39
CA GLU A 6 -1.00 28.38 -16.78
C GLU A 6 -1.90 28.07 -15.57
N TYR A 7 -3.22 28.20 -15.74
CA TYR A 7 -4.22 27.89 -14.72
C TYR A 7 -4.02 26.50 -14.09
N LYS A 8 -3.72 25.46 -14.89
CA LYS A 8 -3.45 24.09 -14.40
C LYS A 8 -2.18 24.02 -13.55
N THR A 9 -1.16 24.80 -13.92
CA THR A 9 0.10 24.87 -13.18
C THR A 9 -0.10 25.54 -11.83
N LEU A 10 -0.90 26.62 -11.76
CA LEU A 10 -1.27 27.26 -10.51
C LEU A 10 -2.13 26.34 -9.62
N LYS A 11 -3.14 25.66 -10.16
CA LYS A 11 -3.99 24.72 -9.40
C LYS A 11 -3.21 23.53 -8.83
N SER A 12 -2.12 23.12 -9.49
CA SER A 12 -1.24 22.02 -9.02
C SER A 12 -0.05 22.50 -8.18
N PHE A 13 0.02 23.78 -7.84
CA PHE A 13 1.15 24.38 -7.13
C PHE A 13 1.47 23.71 -5.78
N PRO A 14 0.50 23.50 -4.86
CA PRO A 14 0.79 22.92 -3.54
C PRO A 14 1.44 21.54 -3.64
N TYR A 15 0.93 20.69 -4.54
CA TYR A 15 1.43 19.32 -4.73
C TYR A 15 2.86 19.26 -5.28
N LYS A 16 3.32 20.33 -5.95
CA LYS A 16 4.64 20.38 -6.60
C LYS A 16 5.70 21.03 -5.72
N PHE A 17 5.33 22.00 -4.88
CA PHE A 17 6.29 22.87 -4.21
C PHE A 17 6.20 22.86 -2.68
N LEU A 18 5.16 22.25 -2.10
CA LEU A 18 4.95 22.20 -0.64
C LEU A 18 5.05 20.78 -0.09
N THR A 19 5.39 20.69 1.21
CA THR A 19 5.35 19.44 1.97
C THR A 19 3.89 18.99 2.19
N LYS A 20 3.67 17.72 2.55
CA LYS A 20 2.30 17.22 2.86
C LYS A 20 1.64 17.99 4.01
N ALA A 21 2.41 18.42 5.01
CA ALA A 21 1.90 19.22 6.12
C ALA A 21 1.43 20.60 5.65
N ASP A 22 2.26 21.31 4.89
CA ASP A 22 1.92 22.63 4.34
C ASP A 22 0.77 22.56 3.33
N GLN A 23 0.68 21.48 2.54
CA GLN A 23 -0.45 21.21 1.64
C GLN A 23 -1.79 21.20 2.40
N HIS A 24 -1.81 20.59 3.60
CA HIS A 24 -2.99 20.53 4.44
C HIS A 24 -3.35 21.90 5.05
N VAL A 25 -2.37 22.78 5.26
CA VAL A 25 -2.59 24.15 5.73
C VAL A 25 -3.17 25.02 4.61
N VAL A 26 -2.69 24.86 3.38
CA VAL A 26 -3.10 25.70 2.24
C VAL A 26 -4.29 25.15 1.44
N SER A 27 -4.79 23.95 1.75
CA SER A 27 -5.94 23.34 1.06
C SER A 27 -7.15 24.26 1.08
N ARG A 28 -7.38 24.98 2.19
CA ARG A 28 -8.46 25.98 2.32
C ARG A 28 -8.44 27.10 1.28
N PHE A 29 -7.33 27.31 0.57
CA PHE A 29 -7.20 28.27 -0.53
C PHE A 29 -7.16 27.60 -1.92
N PHE A 30 -6.60 26.39 -2.01
CA PHE A 30 -6.36 25.69 -3.27
C PHE A 30 -7.40 24.61 -3.62
N ASP A 31 -8.28 24.26 -2.67
CA ASP A 31 -9.44 23.43 -2.94
C ASP A 31 -10.35 24.10 -3.98
N SER A 32 -11.09 23.30 -4.74
CA SER A 32 -11.72 23.81 -5.97
C SER A 32 -12.63 25.01 -5.71
N ASN A 33 -13.49 24.94 -4.69
CA ASN A 33 -14.44 26.00 -4.39
C ASN A 33 -13.75 27.31 -3.94
N PRO A 34 -12.89 27.33 -2.90
CA PRO A 34 -12.23 28.57 -2.47
C PRO A 34 -11.28 29.13 -3.53
N PHE A 35 -10.59 28.26 -4.28
CA PHE A 35 -9.72 28.69 -5.36
C PHE A 35 -10.50 29.43 -6.45
N HIS A 36 -11.66 28.92 -6.84
CA HIS A 36 -12.50 29.57 -7.86
C HIS A 36 -13.18 30.84 -7.33
N ALA A 37 -13.57 30.85 -6.04
CA ALA A 37 -14.17 31.99 -5.36
C ALA A 37 -13.22 33.19 -5.20
N TYR A 38 -11.89 32.99 -5.25
CA TYR A 38 -10.90 34.07 -5.23
C TYR A 38 -11.15 35.12 -6.31
N GLY A 39 -11.64 34.69 -7.48
CA GLY A 39 -11.90 35.56 -8.61
C GLY A 39 -10.64 35.73 -9.47
N TRP A 40 -10.64 35.15 -10.68
CA TRP A 40 -9.49 35.22 -11.57
C TRP A 40 -9.86 35.86 -12.90
N ARG A 41 -9.03 36.81 -13.33
CA ARG A 41 -8.96 37.24 -14.72
C ARG A 41 -8.13 36.25 -15.53
N ILE A 42 -8.71 35.73 -16.59
CA ILE A 42 -8.05 34.76 -17.47
C ILE A 42 -7.91 35.26 -18.90
N TYR A 43 -6.85 34.78 -19.52
CA TYR A 43 -6.52 34.99 -20.91
C TYR A 43 -6.42 33.65 -21.60
N ILE A 44 -6.73 33.61 -22.88
CA ILE A 44 -6.56 32.43 -23.72
C ILE A 44 -5.42 32.66 -24.69
N TYR A 45 -4.56 31.67 -24.83
CA TYR A 45 -3.47 31.67 -25.79
C TYR A 45 -3.60 30.42 -26.65
N GLU A 46 -3.98 30.63 -27.92
CA GLU A 46 -4.13 29.57 -28.90
C GLU A 46 -2.88 29.52 -29.78
N THR A 47 -2.29 28.33 -29.86
CA THR A 47 -1.18 27.99 -30.75
C THR A 47 -1.69 26.94 -31.74
N ALA A 48 -0.95 26.69 -32.81
CA ALA A 48 -1.31 25.66 -33.80
C ALA A 48 -1.49 24.24 -33.22
N VAL A 49 -1.05 23.99 -31.97
CA VAL A 49 -1.04 22.68 -31.32
C VAL A 49 -1.71 22.66 -29.94
N SER A 50 -1.99 23.81 -29.32
CA SER A 50 -2.53 23.86 -27.97
C SER A 50 -3.27 25.17 -27.65
N GLU A 51 -4.33 25.05 -26.87
CA GLU A 51 -5.11 26.14 -26.31
C GLU A 51 -4.86 26.17 -24.78
N THR A 52 -4.34 27.29 -24.28
CA THR A 52 -3.90 27.39 -22.88
C THR A 52 -4.57 28.57 -22.18
N ILE A 53 -5.09 28.31 -20.98
CA ILE A 53 -5.65 29.33 -20.08
C ILE A 53 -4.54 29.89 -19.21
N LEU A 54 -4.37 31.21 -19.27
CA LEU A 54 -3.31 31.96 -18.63
C LEU A 54 -3.87 32.92 -17.59
N ILE A 55 -3.23 32.98 -16.43
CA ILE A 55 -3.50 33.92 -15.35
C ILE A 55 -2.29 34.87 -15.23
N PRO A 56 -2.51 36.20 -15.25
CA PRO A 56 -1.50 37.20 -14.95
C PRO A 56 -0.78 37.01 -13.60
N TRP A 57 0.54 37.18 -13.60
CA TRP A 57 1.38 37.01 -12.41
C TRP A 57 1.00 37.97 -11.27
N ASP A 58 0.53 39.18 -11.55
CA ASP A 58 0.12 40.14 -10.53
C ASP A 58 -1.06 39.66 -9.68
N GLN A 59 -1.95 38.84 -10.23
CA GLN A 59 -3.02 38.19 -9.47
C GLN A 59 -2.47 37.09 -8.58
N ILE A 60 -1.52 36.32 -9.10
CA ILE A 60 -0.90 35.20 -8.39
C ILE A 60 -0.03 35.71 -7.25
N ASP A 61 0.73 36.78 -7.47
CA ASP A 61 1.57 37.42 -6.47
C ASP A 61 0.73 37.96 -5.30
N ARG A 62 -0.43 38.55 -5.60
CA ARG A 62 -1.39 38.98 -4.56
C ARG A 62 -1.95 37.78 -3.78
N PHE A 63 -2.43 36.76 -4.48
CA PHE A 63 -2.92 35.53 -3.87
C PHE A 63 -1.88 34.87 -2.96
N PHE A 64 -0.63 34.81 -3.42
CA PHE A 64 0.48 34.25 -2.65
C PHE A 64 0.81 35.09 -1.41
N LYS A 65 0.80 36.42 -1.52
CA LYS A 65 1.00 37.30 -0.37
C LYS A 65 -0.09 37.16 0.69
N GLU A 66 -1.34 36.98 0.28
CA GLU A 66 -2.47 36.72 1.20
C GLU A 66 -2.28 35.39 1.94
N ILE A 67 -1.96 34.31 1.21
CA ILE A 67 -1.67 33.01 1.83
C ILE A 67 -0.49 33.12 2.79
N ALA A 68 0.58 33.82 2.40
CA ALA A 68 1.75 34.02 3.24
C ALA A 68 1.41 34.78 4.53
N ALA A 69 0.56 35.80 4.45
CA ALA A 69 0.14 36.61 5.60
C ALA A 69 -0.68 35.78 6.60
N GLU A 70 -1.54 34.89 6.11
CA GLU A 70 -2.41 34.08 6.97
C GLU A 70 -1.77 32.79 7.50
N THR A 71 -0.84 32.20 6.75
CA THR A 71 -0.26 30.88 7.08
C THR A 71 1.17 30.97 7.61
N GLY A 72 1.86 32.09 7.39
CA GLY A 72 3.28 32.24 7.72
C GLY A 72 4.23 31.44 6.80
N ILE A 73 3.72 30.80 5.74
CA ILE A 73 4.56 30.01 4.83
C ILE A 73 5.39 30.95 3.94
N HIS A 74 6.68 31.09 4.28
CA HIS A 74 7.62 32.00 3.61
C HIS A 74 7.83 31.71 2.12
N LEU A 75 7.56 30.48 1.65
CA LEU A 75 7.70 30.12 0.23
C LEU A 75 6.84 31.02 -0.67
N PHE A 76 5.67 31.44 -0.18
CA PHE A 76 4.75 32.30 -0.93
C PHE A 76 5.17 33.78 -0.94
N GLN A 77 5.98 34.24 0.02
CA GLN A 77 6.40 35.66 0.10
C GLN A 77 7.35 36.07 -1.02
N ASN A 78 8.26 35.17 -1.42
CA ASN A 78 9.33 35.45 -2.37
C ASN A 78 9.46 34.35 -3.43
N PHE A 79 8.33 33.83 -3.92
CA PHE A 79 8.37 32.77 -4.92
C PHE A 79 8.95 33.29 -6.25
N PRO A 80 9.99 32.65 -6.82
CA PRO A 80 10.58 33.10 -8.06
C PRO A 80 9.65 32.82 -9.26
N ALA A 81 9.05 33.88 -9.82
CA ALA A 81 8.10 33.81 -10.94
C ALA A 81 8.58 32.93 -12.12
N LYS A 82 9.88 32.95 -12.42
CA LYS A 82 10.51 32.16 -13.48
C LYS A 82 10.30 30.64 -13.37
N LYS A 83 9.97 30.11 -12.18
CA LYS A 83 9.74 28.67 -11.96
C LYS A 83 8.41 28.18 -12.52
N ILE A 84 7.41 29.05 -12.63
CA ILE A 84 6.07 28.68 -13.10
C ILE A 84 5.55 29.59 -14.22
N SER A 85 6.34 30.58 -14.65
CA SER A 85 5.99 31.48 -15.75
C SER A 85 5.83 30.71 -17.06
N TYR A 86 4.72 30.97 -17.75
CA TYR A 86 4.47 30.53 -19.11
C TYR A 86 5.30 31.38 -20.08
N LYS A 87 5.97 30.73 -21.05
CA LYS A 87 6.72 31.40 -22.12
C LYS A 87 5.83 31.47 -23.36
N LEU A 88 5.59 32.67 -23.87
CA LEU A 88 4.89 32.87 -25.14
C LEU A 88 5.84 32.51 -26.30
N ASP A 89 5.31 31.91 -27.36
CA ASP A 89 6.10 31.39 -28.49
C ASP A 89 6.59 32.51 -29.43
N SER A 90 5.87 33.64 -29.46
CA SER A 90 6.22 34.85 -30.21
C SER A 90 5.95 36.10 -29.36
N ASN A 91 6.77 37.14 -29.52
CA ASN A 91 6.54 38.45 -28.88
C ASN A 91 5.42 39.25 -29.55
N GLU A 92 4.94 38.82 -30.73
CA GLU A 92 3.87 39.49 -31.48
C GLU A 92 2.47 38.92 -31.21
N ASP A 93 2.39 37.70 -30.65
CA ASP A 93 1.11 37.07 -30.30
C ASP A 93 0.75 37.34 -28.83
N ALA A 94 -0.20 38.25 -28.60
CA ALA A 94 -0.69 38.58 -27.28
C ALA A 94 -1.85 37.65 -26.86
N PRO A 95 -1.84 37.07 -25.64
CA PRO A 95 -2.98 36.35 -25.11
C PRO A 95 -4.26 37.19 -25.16
N ALA A 96 -5.35 36.61 -25.65
CA ALA A 96 -6.65 37.29 -25.74
C ALA A 96 -7.36 37.26 -24.39
N LEU A 97 -7.91 38.40 -23.96
CA LEU A 97 -8.68 38.47 -22.72
C LEU A 97 -9.96 37.65 -22.89
N MET A 98 -10.14 36.67 -22.01
CA MET A 98 -11.31 35.79 -22.03
C MET A 98 -12.40 36.29 -21.06
N GLY A 99 -12.00 36.83 -19.91
CA GLY A 99 -12.92 37.40 -18.93
C GLY A 99 -12.45 37.17 -17.50
N ASP A 100 -13.34 37.44 -16.54
CA ASP A 100 -13.16 37.19 -15.12
C ASP A 100 -14.17 36.11 -14.67
N PHE A 101 -13.78 35.21 -13.76
CA PHE A 101 -14.70 34.23 -13.15
C PHE A 101 -14.53 34.18 -11.64
N LYS A 102 -15.62 33.89 -10.91
CA LYS A 102 -15.66 33.72 -9.45
C LYS A 102 -16.25 32.38 -9.00
N SER A 103 -16.60 31.52 -9.94
CA SER A 103 -17.09 30.18 -9.67
C SER A 103 -16.59 29.21 -10.74
N LYS A 104 -16.71 27.91 -10.47
CA LYS A 104 -16.35 26.89 -11.45
C LYS A 104 -17.32 26.92 -12.63
N GLU A 105 -18.58 27.16 -12.34
CA GLU A 105 -19.67 27.24 -13.29
C GLU A 105 -19.46 28.41 -14.27
N GLU A 106 -19.07 29.60 -13.77
CA GLU A 106 -18.71 30.74 -14.62
C GLU A 106 -17.49 30.46 -15.52
N LEU A 107 -16.49 29.73 -15.00
CA LEU A 107 -15.34 29.31 -15.81
C LEU A 107 -15.78 28.37 -16.94
N ASP A 108 -16.64 27.41 -16.65
CA ASP A 108 -17.15 26.46 -17.63
C ASP A 108 -18.04 27.16 -18.69
N GLU A 109 -18.85 28.14 -18.29
CA GLU A 109 -19.64 28.98 -19.20
C GLU A 109 -18.76 29.82 -20.13
N LEU A 110 -17.71 30.47 -19.60
CA LEU A 110 -16.75 31.22 -20.41
C LEU A 110 -16.09 30.31 -21.45
N LEU A 111 -15.68 29.09 -21.06
CA LEU A 111 -15.08 28.12 -21.99
C LEU A 111 -16.07 27.68 -23.09
N GLN A 112 -17.35 27.60 -22.78
CA GLN A 112 -18.39 27.26 -23.75
C GLN A 112 -18.68 28.39 -24.73
N GLN A 113 -18.70 29.64 -24.25
CA GLN A 113 -18.93 30.84 -25.08
C GLN A 113 -17.77 31.09 -26.07
N PHE A 114 -16.52 30.90 -25.64
CA PHE A 114 -15.36 31.05 -26.52
C PHE A 114 -15.19 29.88 -27.51
N GLY A 115 -15.71 28.69 -27.20
CA GLY A 115 -15.67 27.53 -28.11
C GLY A 115 -16.74 27.50 -29.22
N THR A 116 -17.71 28.42 -29.22
CA THR A 116 -18.86 28.40 -30.16
C THR A 116 -18.71 29.31 -31.39
N SER A 117 -17.65 30.11 -31.50
CA SER A 117 -17.44 31.07 -32.60
C SER A 117 -16.56 30.59 -33.76
N SER A 118 -16.25 29.29 -33.85
CA SER A 118 -15.65 28.69 -35.05
C SER A 118 -16.40 27.43 -35.48
N GLY A 119 -17.35 27.60 -36.39
CA GLY A 119 -18.10 26.51 -36.99
C GLY A 119 -17.20 25.53 -37.75
N LYS A 120 -17.02 24.32 -37.19
CA LYS A 120 -16.82 23.06 -37.93
C LYS A 120 -17.54 21.96 -37.15
N GLY A 121 -18.25 21.08 -37.87
CA GLY A 121 -18.92 19.89 -37.32
C GLY A 121 -17.95 18.97 -36.55
N PRO A 122 -18.41 17.82 -36.02
CA PRO A 122 -17.65 17.03 -35.05
C PRO A 122 -16.35 16.51 -35.67
N ILE A 123 -15.28 17.29 -35.54
CA ILE A 123 -13.92 16.87 -35.78
C ILE A 123 -13.67 15.80 -34.72
N LYS A 124 -13.44 14.55 -35.17
CA LYS A 124 -12.91 13.48 -34.32
C LYS A 124 -11.73 14.07 -33.56
N LYS A 125 -11.91 14.36 -32.27
CA LYS A 125 -10.85 14.87 -31.40
C LYS A 125 -9.71 13.87 -31.49
N ASN A 126 -8.62 14.22 -32.17
CA ASN A 126 -7.39 13.47 -32.09
C ASN A 126 -7.07 13.32 -30.61
N SER A 127 -7.03 12.08 -30.12
CA SER A 127 -6.81 11.79 -28.71
C SER A 127 -5.59 12.56 -28.22
N THR A 128 -5.77 13.35 -27.16
CA THR A 128 -4.71 14.20 -26.61
C THR A 128 -3.48 13.34 -26.32
N PRO A 129 -2.25 13.88 -26.40
CA PRO A 129 -1.03 13.13 -26.06
C PRO A 129 -1.11 12.43 -24.69
N LYS A 130 -1.81 13.05 -23.73
CA LYS A 130 -2.12 12.48 -22.41
C LYS A 130 -3.12 11.31 -22.47
N SER A 131 -4.17 11.40 -23.29
CA SER A 131 -5.12 10.31 -23.54
C SER A 131 -4.45 9.11 -24.23
N ARG A 132 -3.63 9.35 -25.27
CA ARG A 132 -2.83 8.30 -25.92
C ARG A 132 -1.83 7.66 -24.98
N ARG A 133 -1.12 8.46 -24.17
CA ARG A 133 -0.18 7.96 -23.15
C ARG A 133 -0.89 7.16 -22.06
N ASN A 134 -2.07 7.58 -21.64
CA ASN A 134 -2.88 6.84 -20.67
C ASN A 134 -3.42 5.53 -21.27
N ALA A 135 -3.85 5.53 -22.54
CA ALA A 135 -4.27 4.33 -23.25
C ALA A 135 -3.10 3.35 -23.43
N ALA A 136 -1.93 3.84 -23.86
CA ALA A 136 -0.71 3.04 -23.97
C ALA A 136 -0.29 2.45 -22.61
N ARG A 137 -0.36 3.25 -21.53
CA ARG A 137 -0.09 2.76 -20.17
C ARG A 137 -1.09 1.70 -19.72
N ARG A 138 -2.36 1.81 -20.11
CA ARG A 138 -3.40 0.80 -19.82
C ARG A 138 -3.16 -0.49 -20.59
N LEU A 139 -2.77 -0.42 -21.85
CA LEU A 139 -2.38 -1.59 -22.65
C LEU A 139 -1.14 -2.27 -22.06
N GLN A 140 -0.11 -1.49 -21.74
CA GLN A 140 1.10 -2.02 -21.09
C GLN A 140 0.80 -2.66 -19.73
N ALA A 141 -0.08 -2.02 -18.92
CA ALA A 141 -0.52 -2.59 -17.65
C ALA A 141 -1.29 -3.89 -17.87
N MET A 142 -2.20 -3.96 -18.86
CA MET A 142 -2.93 -5.17 -19.20
C MET A 142 -1.99 -6.32 -19.61
N GLU A 143 -0.97 -6.05 -20.43
CA GLU A 143 0.04 -7.07 -20.79
C GLU A 143 0.84 -7.55 -19.57
N THR A 144 1.13 -6.64 -18.63
CA THR A 144 1.75 -7.00 -17.35
C THR A 144 0.84 -7.86 -16.49
N TRP A 145 -0.47 -7.60 -16.49
CA TRP A 145 -1.45 -8.40 -15.74
C TRP A 145 -1.64 -9.78 -16.36
N LYS A 146 -1.71 -9.84 -17.70
CA LYS A 146 -1.78 -11.10 -18.47
C LYS A 146 -0.57 -11.99 -18.18
N SER A 147 0.64 -11.42 -18.10
CA SER A 147 1.84 -12.20 -17.80
C SER A 147 1.81 -12.85 -16.42
N GLN A 148 1.18 -12.23 -15.41
CA GLN A 148 1.02 -12.85 -14.09
C GLN A 148 0.11 -14.09 -14.16
N VAL A 149 -0.97 -14.01 -14.94
CA VAL A 149 -1.88 -15.16 -15.15
C VAL A 149 -1.15 -16.29 -15.88
N SER A 150 -0.41 -15.98 -16.95
CA SER A 150 0.41 -16.98 -17.66
C SER A 150 1.45 -17.60 -16.75
N SER A 151 2.10 -16.81 -15.89
CA SER A 151 3.09 -17.33 -14.94
C SER A 151 2.47 -18.27 -13.91
N ALA A 152 1.35 -17.88 -13.29
CA ALA A 152 0.61 -18.72 -12.36
C ALA A 152 0.20 -20.05 -13.02
N ARG A 153 -0.31 -20.00 -14.26
CA ARG A 153 -0.70 -21.19 -15.03
C ARG A 153 0.47 -22.11 -15.34
N ASN A 154 1.62 -21.55 -15.73
CA ASN A 154 2.82 -22.33 -16.00
C ASN A 154 3.29 -23.07 -14.74
N HIS A 155 3.41 -22.37 -13.61
CA HIS A 155 3.84 -22.96 -12.34
C HIS A 155 2.85 -24.01 -11.79
N LEU A 156 1.54 -23.80 -12.01
CA LEU A 156 0.49 -24.76 -11.66
C LEU A 156 0.29 -25.87 -12.72
N LYS A 157 1.11 -25.88 -13.78
CA LYS A 157 1.06 -26.86 -14.87
C LYS A 157 -0.31 -26.91 -15.55
N TYR A 158 -0.95 -25.77 -15.79
CA TYR A 158 -2.17 -25.69 -16.61
C TYR A 158 -1.86 -25.61 -18.11
N ASP A 159 -0.71 -25.03 -18.47
CA ASP A 159 -0.26 -24.93 -19.86
C ASP A 159 0.83 -26.00 -20.11
N GLN A 160 0.55 -26.95 -21.00
CA GLN A 160 1.58 -27.85 -21.53
C GLN A 160 2.39 -27.05 -22.57
N GLN A 161 3.49 -26.44 -22.15
CA GLN A 161 4.53 -26.08 -23.12
C GLN A 161 5.41 -27.31 -23.35
N ASP A 162 5.57 -27.66 -24.63
CA ASP A 162 6.58 -28.58 -25.10
C ASP A 162 7.92 -28.18 -24.48
N LEU A 163 8.46 -29.07 -23.65
CA LEU A 163 9.80 -28.98 -23.04
C LEU A 163 10.91 -29.14 -24.08
N GLU A 164 10.72 -28.64 -25.31
CA GLU A 164 11.68 -28.74 -26.41
C GLU A 164 12.96 -27.92 -26.17
N ASN A 165 12.98 -27.03 -25.17
CA ASN A 165 14.10 -26.13 -24.92
C ASN A 165 14.86 -26.40 -23.61
N GLY A 166 14.95 -27.64 -23.13
CA GLY A 166 15.92 -28.02 -22.07
C GLY A 166 15.92 -27.15 -20.80
N VAL A 167 14.84 -26.41 -20.54
CA VAL A 167 14.70 -25.53 -19.38
C VAL A 167 14.48 -26.43 -18.18
N LYS A 168 15.39 -26.34 -17.21
CA LYS A 168 15.28 -27.05 -15.92
C LYS A 168 13.90 -26.73 -15.34
N ILE A 169 13.05 -27.75 -15.18
CA ILE A 169 11.71 -27.60 -14.57
C ILE A 169 11.94 -27.11 -13.14
N ALA A 170 11.72 -25.83 -12.91
CA ALA A 170 11.75 -25.25 -11.58
C ALA A 170 10.40 -25.52 -10.94
N PHE A 171 10.42 -26.08 -9.73
CA PHE A 171 9.24 -26.18 -8.88
C PHE A 171 9.35 -25.03 -7.87
N PRO A 172 8.80 -23.84 -8.12
CA PRO A 172 8.78 -22.81 -7.09
C PRO A 172 7.77 -23.14 -5.98
N VAL A 173 7.79 -22.36 -4.90
CA VAL A 173 6.74 -22.40 -3.88
C VAL A 173 6.00 -21.07 -3.92
N PHE A 174 4.67 -21.13 -4.03
CA PHE A 174 3.84 -19.95 -3.85
C PHE A 174 3.76 -19.63 -2.36
N VAL A 175 3.98 -18.37 -2.01
CA VAL A 175 3.85 -17.86 -0.64
C VAL A 175 2.95 -16.65 -0.68
N SER A 176 1.72 -16.80 -0.21
CA SER A 176 0.74 -15.74 -0.05
C SER A 176 0.91 -15.06 1.29
N ILE A 177 0.80 -13.73 1.31
CA ILE A 177 0.89 -12.93 2.54
C ILE A 177 -0.32 -11.99 2.65
N ASP A 178 -0.70 -11.73 3.89
CA ASP A 178 -1.60 -10.64 4.27
C ASP A 178 -1.17 -10.16 5.66
N VAL A 179 -1.15 -8.84 5.88
CA VAL A 179 -0.69 -8.25 7.14
C VAL A 179 -1.70 -7.24 7.65
N GLU A 180 -2.22 -7.49 8.85
CA GLU A 180 -3.16 -6.60 9.52
C GLU A 180 -2.42 -5.65 10.48
N ALA A 181 -2.85 -4.39 10.45
CA ALA A 181 -2.35 -3.34 11.32
C ALA A 181 -3.50 -2.73 12.13
N PHE A 182 -3.16 -2.14 13.27
CA PHE A 182 -4.15 -1.51 14.13
C PHE A 182 -4.75 -0.28 13.47
N GLU A 183 -6.08 -0.23 13.35
CA GLU A 183 -6.82 0.78 12.59
C GLU A 183 -6.63 2.23 13.08
N HIS A 184 -6.21 2.41 14.34
CA HIS A 184 -5.89 3.74 14.90
C HIS A 184 -4.40 4.11 14.78
N ASN A 185 -3.53 3.15 14.46
CA ASN A 185 -2.11 3.38 14.23
C ASN A 185 -1.51 2.27 13.36
N HIS A 186 -1.43 2.52 12.05
CA HIS A 186 -0.91 1.56 11.07
C HIS A 186 0.59 1.23 11.22
N ASN A 187 1.32 1.84 12.18
CA ASN A 187 2.68 1.41 12.51
C ASN A 187 2.69 0.22 13.49
N ILE A 188 1.53 -0.13 14.06
CA ILE A 188 1.37 -1.24 15.00
C ILE A 188 0.81 -2.42 14.21
N ILE A 189 1.67 -3.38 13.89
CA ILE A 189 1.28 -4.64 13.25
C ILE A 189 0.67 -5.56 14.29
N THR A 190 -0.53 -6.07 14.01
CA THR A 190 -1.26 -6.94 14.94
C THR A 190 -1.16 -8.40 14.52
N GLU A 191 -1.23 -8.69 13.22
CA GLU A 191 -1.34 -10.05 12.70
C GLU A 191 -0.63 -10.21 11.36
N ILE A 192 -0.10 -11.40 11.10
CA ILE A 192 0.51 -11.78 9.83
C ILE A 192 -0.03 -13.14 9.41
N GLY A 193 -0.64 -13.20 8.24
CA GLY A 193 -1.04 -14.42 7.58
C GLY A 193 -0.04 -14.84 6.53
N ILE A 194 0.29 -16.12 6.50
CA ILE A 194 1.12 -16.69 5.45
C ILE A 194 0.50 -18.01 4.99
N SER A 195 0.31 -18.16 3.68
CA SER A 195 -0.15 -19.43 3.09
C SER A 195 0.82 -19.90 2.02
N THR A 196 1.15 -21.19 2.02
CA THR A 196 2.14 -21.77 1.13
C THR A 196 1.51 -22.86 0.26
N LEU A 197 1.92 -22.92 -1.00
CA LEU A 197 1.55 -23.99 -1.94
C LEU A 197 2.81 -24.47 -2.66
N ASP A 198 3.18 -25.72 -2.40
CA ASP A 198 4.34 -26.35 -3.00
C ASP A 198 3.99 -26.96 -4.38
N THR A 199 4.60 -26.43 -5.45
CA THR A 199 4.34 -26.91 -6.81
C THR A 199 4.87 -28.33 -7.10
N ALA A 200 5.71 -28.87 -6.22
CA ALA A 200 6.19 -30.25 -6.30
C ALA A 200 5.12 -31.27 -5.88
N GLU A 201 4.15 -30.85 -5.05
CA GLU A 201 3.07 -31.70 -4.53
C GLU A 201 1.82 -31.71 -5.44
N LEU A 202 1.85 -30.97 -6.56
CA LEU A 202 0.67 -30.79 -7.42
C LEU A 202 0.14 -32.11 -8.00
N PRO A 203 -1.19 -32.27 -8.10
CA PRO A 203 -1.81 -33.40 -8.76
C PRO A 203 -1.46 -33.43 -10.26
N PRO A 204 -1.48 -34.62 -10.90
CA PRO A 204 -1.20 -34.76 -12.32
C PRO A 204 -2.15 -33.90 -13.17
N THR A 205 -1.65 -33.45 -14.31
CA THR A 205 -2.46 -32.74 -15.31
C THR A 205 -3.54 -33.65 -15.86
N GLN A 206 -4.77 -33.14 -15.98
CA GLN A 206 -5.82 -33.86 -16.69
C GLN A 206 -5.53 -33.81 -18.20
N GLU A 207 -5.62 -34.96 -18.88
CA GLU A 207 -5.33 -35.10 -20.33
C GLU A 207 -6.25 -34.24 -21.23
N ASN A 208 -7.38 -33.77 -20.70
CA ASN A 208 -8.31 -32.85 -21.37
C ASN A 208 -8.56 -31.62 -20.50
N ALA A 209 -7.75 -30.58 -20.66
CA ALA A 209 -7.98 -29.31 -19.96
C ALA A 209 -9.35 -28.72 -20.37
N MET A 210 -10.21 -28.44 -19.38
CA MET A 210 -11.50 -27.79 -19.63
C MET A 210 -11.30 -26.40 -20.25
N THR A 211 -12.16 -26.02 -21.19
CA THR A 211 -12.13 -24.67 -21.75
C THR A 211 -12.53 -23.63 -20.70
N ARG A 212 -12.05 -22.41 -20.84
CA ARG A 212 -12.42 -21.27 -19.99
C ARG A 212 -13.94 -21.14 -19.84
N GLU A 213 -14.69 -21.24 -20.93
CA GLU A 213 -16.15 -21.09 -20.95
C GLU A 213 -16.82 -22.19 -20.14
N THR A 214 -16.26 -23.41 -20.20
CA THR A 214 -16.73 -24.56 -19.42
C THR A 214 -16.48 -24.34 -17.93
N VAL A 215 -15.31 -23.82 -17.55
CA VAL A 215 -14.97 -23.50 -16.15
C VAL A 215 -15.88 -22.39 -15.62
N LEU A 216 -16.05 -21.29 -16.36
CA LEU A 216 -16.91 -20.17 -15.96
C LEU A 216 -18.38 -20.60 -15.82
N LYS A 217 -18.87 -21.40 -16.77
CA LYS A 217 -20.22 -21.96 -16.70
C LYS A 217 -20.37 -22.87 -15.49
N ALA A 218 -19.38 -23.71 -15.19
CA ALA A 218 -19.41 -24.57 -14.00
C ALA A 218 -19.45 -23.77 -12.69
N ILE A 219 -18.71 -22.65 -12.60
CA ILE A 219 -18.75 -21.73 -11.45
C ILE A 219 -20.15 -21.14 -11.29
N GLN A 220 -20.77 -20.71 -12.39
CA GLN A 220 -22.11 -20.13 -12.41
C GLN A 220 -23.21 -21.15 -12.09
N ASP A 221 -23.13 -22.36 -12.67
CA ASP A 221 -24.11 -23.42 -12.48
C ASP A 221 -24.01 -24.05 -11.09
N SER A 222 -22.81 -24.08 -10.50
CA SER A 222 -22.56 -24.64 -9.16
C SER A 222 -22.69 -23.63 -8.04
N PHE A 223 -23.13 -22.41 -8.33
CA PHE A 223 -23.20 -21.32 -7.37
C PHE A 223 -24.13 -21.67 -6.20
N GLY A 224 -23.56 -21.86 -5.01
CA GLY A 224 -24.30 -22.24 -3.80
C GLY A 224 -24.73 -23.71 -3.74
N LEU A 225 -24.17 -24.60 -4.58
CA LEU A 225 -24.44 -26.04 -4.53
C LEU A 225 -23.33 -26.78 -3.77
N SER A 226 -23.71 -27.57 -2.77
CA SER A 226 -22.78 -28.38 -1.96
C SER A 226 -22.08 -29.50 -2.75
N ASN A 227 -22.53 -29.81 -3.97
CA ASN A 227 -22.09 -30.96 -4.77
C ASN A 227 -21.55 -30.52 -6.15
N ALA A 228 -20.87 -29.37 -6.22
CA ALA A 228 -20.20 -28.91 -7.44
C ALA A 228 -19.25 -30.00 -7.99
N PRO A 229 -19.09 -30.14 -9.33
CA PRO A 229 -18.12 -31.06 -9.90
C PRO A 229 -16.72 -30.75 -9.38
N LEU A 230 -15.99 -31.78 -8.93
CA LEU A 230 -14.64 -31.60 -8.38
C LEU A 230 -13.71 -31.08 -9.47
N ARG A 231 -13.16 -29.88 -9.27
CA ARG A 231 -12.21 -29.26 -10.19
C ARG A 231 -10.79 -29.58 -9.75
N ARG A 232 -9.84 -29.53 -10.69
CA ARG A 232 -8.42 -29.68 -10.37
C ARG A 232 -7.97 -28.60 -9.38
N SER A 233 -8.52 -27.39 -9.53
CA SER A 233 -8.27 -26.30 -8.59
C SER A 233 -8.65 -26.65 -7.15
N ASP A 234 -9.70 -27.43 -6.90
CA ASP A 234 -10.09 -27.87 -5.55
C ASP A 234 -9.01 -28.77 -4.93
N ALA A 235 -8.55 -29.77 -5.68
CA ALA A 235 -7.47 -30.66 -5.23
C ALA A 235 -6.13 -29.92 -5.02
N VAL A 236 -5.86 -28.85 -5.77
CA VAL A 236 -4.68 -28.00 -5.55
C VAL A 236 -4.85 -27.14 -4.31
N ILE A 237 -6.05 -26.62 -4.05
CA ILE A 237 -6.36 -25.83 -2.86
C ILE A 237 -6.17 -26.64 -1.58
N ASP A 238 -6.52 -27.94 -1.60
CA ASP A 238 -6.33 -28.84 -0.46
C ASP A 238 -4.84 -29.02 -0.04
N LEU A 239 -3.89 -28.65 -0.91
CA LEU A 239 -2.46 -28.69 -0.61
C LEU A 239 -1.95 -27.42 0.09
N ILE A 240 -2.78 -26.38 0.22
CA ILE A 240 -2.38 -25.11 0.83
C ILE A 240 -2.17 -25.29 2.32
N LYS A 241 -1.00 -24.87 2.81
CA LYS A 241 -0.65 -24.85 4.24
C LYS A 241 -0.65 -23.40 4.72
N SER A 242 -1.47 -23.09 5.71
CA SER A 242 -1.68 -21.72 6.20
C SER A 242 -1.19 -21.55 7.63
N TYR A 243 -0.66 -20.36 7.92
CA TYR A 243 -0.13 -19.94 9.21
C TYR A 243 -0.73 -18.59 9.57
N HIS A 244 -1.04 -18.41 10.84
CA HIS A 244 -1.55 -17.16 11.37
C HIS A 244 -0.76 -16.76 12.62
N PHE A 245 0.05 -15.71 12.49
CA PHE A 245 0.86 -15.17 13.57
C PHE A 245 0.20 -13.94 14.15
N ARG A 246 -0.04 -13.95 15.46
CA ARG A 246 -0.52 -12.78 16.21
C ARG A 246 0.62 -12.20 17.04
N VAL A 247 0.82 -10.89 16.92
CA VAL A 247 1.92 -10.20 17.59
C VAL A 247 1.64 -10.10 19.09
N SER A 248 2.47 -10.73 19.90
CA SER A 248 2.25 -10.92 21.34
C SER A 248 2.17 -9.59 22.11
N GLU A 249 3.04 -8.65 21.76
CA GLU A 249 3.12 -7.30 22.33
C GLU A 249 1.86 -6.49 22.02
N ASN A 250 1.26 -6.74 20.86
CA ASN A 250 0.12 -6.00 20.35
C ASN A 250 -1.20 -6.76 20.50
N ARG A 251 -1.24 -7.86 21.26
CA ARG A 251 -2.42 -8.75 21.38
C ARG A 251 -3.71 -8.06 21.85
N ASN A 252 -3.58 -6.95 22.58
CA ASN A 252 -4.69 -6.18 23.12
C ASN A 252 -5.17 -5.09 22.14
N MET A 253 -4.41 -4.83 21.07
CA MET A 253 -4.79 -3.90 20.01
C MET A 253 -5.73 -4.65 19.07
N ARG A 254 -7.00 -4.28 19.10
CA ARG A 254 -8.07 -4.94 18.35
C ARG A 254 -8.74 -3.92 17.45
N ASN A 255 -8.94 -4.31 16.20
CA ASN A 255 -9.80 -3.55 15.29
C ASN A 255 -11.26 -3.72 15.72
N GLY A 256 -12.19 -3.03 15.05
CA GLY A 256 -13.63 -3.19 15.27
C GLY A 256 -14.43 -1.92 15.05
N GLN A 257 -13.79 -0.75 15.02
CA GLN A 257 -14.44 0.52 14.76
C GLN A 257 -14.60 0.81 13.27
N PHE A 258 -13.57 0.55 12.46
CA PHE A 258 -13.55 0.80 11.02
C PHE A 258 -13.39 -0.48 10.21
N VAL A 259 -12.62 -1.43 10.73
CA VAL A 259 -12.38 -2.76 10.15
C VAL A 259 -12.98 -3.81 11.08
N THR A 260 -13.60 -4.85 10.53
CA THR A 260 -14.19 -5.93 11.35
C THR A 260 -13.08 -6.66 12.09
N ASP A 261 -13.29 -6.97 13.37
CA ASP A 261 -12.36 -7.81 14.13
C ASP A 261 -12.65 -9.29 13.89
N ALA A 262 -11.74 -9.97 13.18
CA ALA A 262 -11.78 -11.41 12.98
C ALA A 262 -10.52 -12.12 13.50
N ALA A 263 -9.70 -11.43 14.30
CA ALA A 263 -8.37 -11.87 14.72
C ALA A 263 -8.34 -13.26 15.40
N ASP A 264 -9.40 -13.59 16.15
CA ASP A 264 -9.50 -14.86 16.88
C ASP A 264 -10.07 -16.02 16.04
N TYR A 265 -10.50 -15.76 14.79
CA TYR A 265 -11.25 -16.72 13.98
C TYR A 265 -10.44 -17.27 12.79
N PHE A 266 -9.25 -17.80 13.07
CA PHE A 266 -8.46 -18.47 12.05
C PHE A 266 -9.10 -19.81 11.66
N MET A 267 -9.37 -20.00 10.37
CA MET A 267 -10.14 -21.13 9.85
C MET A 267 -9.29 -22.33 9.40
N PHE A 268 -7.98 -22.13 9.26
CA PHE A 268 -7.07 -23.12 8.63
C PHE A 268 -6.08 -23.72 9.63
N GLY A 269 -6.34 -23.60 10.93
CA GLY A 269 -5.49 -24.11 12.00
C GLY A 269 -5.64 -23.29 13.28
N ASP A 270 -4.59 -23.25 14.09
CA ASP A 270 -4.51 -22.47 15.32
C ASP A 270 -3.64 -21.21 15.12
N SER A 271 -4.07 -20.09 15.71
CA SER A 271 -3.28 -18.85 15.75
C SER A 271 -2.08 -19.02 16.68
N GLU A 272 -0.88 -18.71 16.21
CA GLU A 272 0.34 -18.71 16.99
C GLU A 272 0.65 -17.29 17.48
N PHE A 273 0.82 -17.12 18.79
CA PHE A 273 1.29 -15.86 19.35
C PHE A 273 2.82 -15.80 19.28
N VAL A 274 3.34 -14.83 18.53
CA VAL A 274 4.78 -14.65 18.28
C VAL A 274 5.19 -13.26 18.74
N SER A 275 6.34 -13.12 19.41
CA SER A 275 6.87 -11.80 19.77
C SER A 275 7.43 -11.08 18.56
N LEU A 276 7.46 -9.74 18.57
CA LEU A 276 8.08 -8.93 17.53
C LEU A 276 9.53 -9.35 17.26
N THR A 277 10.26 -9.80 18.29
CA THR A 277 11.66 -10.25 18.16
C THR A 277 11.80 -11.56 17.38
N GLU A 278 10.87 -12.52 17.56
CA GLU A 278 10.90 -13.82 16.87
C GLU A 278 10.17 -13.79 15.52
N LEU A 279 9.35 -12.77 15.27
CA LEU A 279 8.51 -12.67 14.09
C LEU A 279 9.30 -12.76 12.75
N PRO A 280 10.43 -12.06 12.55
CA PRO A 280 11.24 -12.21 11.32
C PRO A 280 11.74 -13.63 11.09
N LYS A 281 12.09 -14.33 12.18
CA LYS A 281 12.58 -15.71 12.11
C LYS A 281 11.45 -16.63 11.68
N ARG A 282 10.26 -16.52 12.30
CA ARG A 282 9.07 -17.32 11.97
C ARG A 282 8.58 -17.07 10.55
N ILE A 283 8.48 -15.80 10.12
CA ILE A 283 8.19 -15.45 8.72
C ILE A 283 9.21 -16.12 7.80
N GLY A 284 10.50 -15.99 8.11
CA GLY A 284 11.55 -16.57 7.29
C GLY A 284 11.47 -18.11 7.17
N GLU A 285 10.93 -18.82 8.16
CA GLU A 285 10.72 -20.28 8.08
C GLU A 285 9.67 -20.62 7.02
N CYS A 286 8.64 -19.79 6.85
CA CYS A 286 7.62 -19.97 5.80
C CYS A 286 8.13 -19.69 4.38
N PHE A 287 9.23 -18.94 4.23
CA PHE A 287 9.85 -18.60 2.94
C PHE A 287 11.06 -19.47 2.58
N ARG A 288 11.56 -20.30 3.51
CA ARG A 288 12.75 -21.14 3.31
C ARG A 288 12.37 -22.52 2.82
N HIS A 289 12.36 -22.69 1.50
CA HIS A 289 12.09 -23.97 0.83
C HIS A 289 13.33 -24.47 0.10
N PHE A 290 13.62 -25.77 0.23
CA PHE A 290 14.78 -26.42 -0.37
C PHE A 290 14.34 -27.61 -1.21
N ASP A 291 15.09 -27.92 -2.27
CA ASP A 291 14.87 -29.12 -3.07
C ASP A 291 15.55 -30.35 -2.44
N SER A 292 15.44 -31.51 -3.11
CA SER A 292 16.05 -32.75 -2.66
C SER A 292 17.58 -32.73 -2.57
N HIS A 293 18.24 -31.72 -3.16
CA HIS A 293 19.68 -31.52 -3.13
C HIS A 293 20.10 -30.46 -2.10
N GLY A 294 19.15 -29.87 -1.37
CA GLY A 294 19.42 -28.80 -0.40
C GLY A 294 19.59 -27.42 -1.04
N GLU A 295 19.26 -27.26 -2.32
CA GLU A 295 19.32 -25.97 -3.01
C GLU A 295 18.03 -25.17 -2.76
N LYS A 296 18.15 -23.85 -2.63
CA LYS A 296 16.98 -22.98 -2.39
C LYS A 296 16.05 -23.02 -3.60
N ARG A 297 14.76 -23.26 -3.35
CA ARG A 297 13.71 -23.20 -4.37
C ARG A 297 13.27 -21.76 -4.60
N GLY A 298 12.84 -21.48 -5.83
CA GLY A 298 12.28 -20.19 -6.19
C GLY A 298 10.99 -19.89 -5.42
N ILE A 299 10.75 -18.63 -5.10
CA ILE A 299 9.55 -18.18 -4.40
C ILE A 299 8.71 -17.31 -5.34
N VAL A 300 7.41 -17.60 -5.38
CA VAL A 300 6.41 -16.74 -6.01
C VAL A 300 5.58 -16.13 -4.88
N LEU A 301 5.84 -14.86 -4.57
CA LEU A 301 5.09 -14.11 -3.57
C LEU A 301 3.72 -13.72 -4.14
N VAL A 302 2.66 -14.00 -3.40
CA VAL A 302 1.28 -13.72 -3.78
C VAL A 302 0.66 -12.76 -2.77
N GLY A 303 -0.18 -11.85 -3.22
CA GLY A 303 -0.97 -11.02 -2.32
C GLY A 303 -2.14 -10.35 -3.05
N HIS A 304 -2.84 -9.49 -2.32
CA HIS A 304 -4.01 -8.76 -2.81
C HIS A 304 -3.77 -7.26 -2.61
N ASP A 305 -3.17 -6.59 -3.62
CA ASP A 305 -2.49 -5.30 -3.45
C ASP A 305 -1.19 -5.40 -2.62
N VAL A 306 -0.27 -6.25 -3.09
CA VAL A 306 0.95 -6.74 -2.41
C VAL A 306 1.84 -5.63 -1.81
N LYS A 307 1.74 -4.41 -2.34
CA LYS A 307 2.64 -3.32 -1.99
C LYS A 307 2.60 -3.01 -0.49
N THR A 308 1.41 -2.95 0.08
CA THR A 308 1.22 -2.57 1.49
C THR A 308 1.76 -3.65 2.42
N ASP A 309 1.47 -4.92 2.13
CA ASP A 309 1.95 -6.05 2.92
C ASP A 309 3.48 -6.14 2.93
N VAL A 310 4.12 -5.90 1.78
CA VAL A 310 5.58 -5.87 1.70
C VAL A 310 6.17 -4.75 2.55
N ASP A 311 5.54 -3.57 2.57
CA ASP A 311 5.97 -2.47 3.42
C ASP A 311 5.84 -2.83 4.91
N PHE A 312 4.78 -3.53 5.31
CA PHE A 312 4.61 -4.03 6.67
C PHE A 312 5.60 -5.14 7.03
N LEU A 313 5.88 -6.09 6.14
CA LEU A 313 6.91 -7.11 6.35
C LEU A 313 8.30 -6.48 6.57
N MET A 314 8.63 -5.44 5.79
CA MET A 314 9.86 -4.69 6.01
C MET A 314 9.86 -3.99 7.36
N ALA A 315 8.73 -3.42 7.79
CA ALA A 315 8.59 -2.77 9.09
C ALA A 315 8.73 -3.76 10.26
N VAL A 316 8.34 -5.03 10.12
CA VAL A 316 8.60 -6.03 11.18
C VAL A 316 10.02 -6.62 11.12
N GLY A 317 10.85 -6.21 10.15
CA GLY A 317 12.25 -6.64 10.03
C GLY A 317 12.48 -7.79 9.04
N TYR A 318 11.52 -8.14 8.19
CA TYR A 318 11.67 -9.16 7.16
C TYR A 318 11.57 -8.58 5.74
N ASN A 319 12.71 -8.40 5.07
CA ASN A 319 12.77 -7.85 3.72
C ASN A 319 12.73 -8.96 2.65
N VAL A 320 11.56 -9.17 2.04
CA VAL A 320 11.36 -10.11 0.92
C VAL A 320 12.18 -9.74 -0.32
N GLY A 321 12.54 -8.48 -0.51
CA GLY A 321 13.35 -8.02 -1.65
C GLY A 321 14.77 -8.61 -1.69
N ASN A 322 15.23 -9.20 -0.58
CA ASN A 322 16.51 -9.92 -0.51
C ASN A 322 16.44 -11.36 -1.06
N ILE A 323 15.24 -11.84 -1.41
CA ILE A 323 15.05 -13.17 -2.00
C ILE A 323 15.46 -13.13 -3.48
N SER A 324 16.53 -13.83 -3.81
CA SER A 324 17.01 -13.92 -5.20
C SER A 324 15.99 -14.60 -6.10
N GLY A 325 15.65 -13.96 -7.22
CA GLY A 325 14.70 -14.50 -8.19
C GLY A 325 13.25 -14.48 -7.72
N LEU A 326 12.90 -13.65 -6.72
CA LEU A 326 11.53 -13.47 -6.25
C LEU A 326 10.62 -13.02 -7.40
N GLU A 327 9.58 -13.80 -7.65
CA GLU A 327 8.46 -13.42 -8.50
C GLU A 327 7.33 -12.87 -7.63
N VAL A 328 6.56 -11.88 -8.11
CA VAL A 328 5.40 -11.34 -7.39
C VAL A 328 4.15 -11.38 -8.25
N ILE A 329 3.11 -12.01 -7.73
CA ILE A 329 1.78 -12.07 -8.36
C ILE A 329 0.78 -11.34 -7.47
N ASP A 330 0.06 -10.40 -8.06
CA ASP A 330 -0.99 -9.63 -7.41
C ASP A 330 -2.35 -10.10 -7.92
N THR A 331 -3.17 -10.63 -7.02
CA THR A 331 -4.49 -11.17 -7.38
C THR A 331 -5.45 -10.10 -7.91
N THR A 332 -5.27 -8.82 -7.54
CA THR A 332 -6.06 -7.71 -8.12
C THR A 332 -5.67 -7.45 -9.58
N CYS A 333 -4.41 -7.69 -9.94
CA CYS A 333 -3.93 -7.63 -11.31
C CYS A 333 -4.41 -8.84 -12.11
N MET A 334 -4.28 -10.05 -11.55
CA MET A 334 -4.81 -11.26 -12.18
C MET A 334 -6.29 -11.13 -12.50
N TRP A 335 -7.10 -10.64 -11.55
CA TRP A 335 -8.53 -10.42 -11.75
C TRP A 335 -8.84 -9.57 -12.98
N LYS A 336 -8.14 -8.45 -13.13
CA LYS A 336 -8.30 -7.54 -14.27
C LYS A 336 -8.02 -8.24 -15.60
N ALA A 337 -6.96 -9.04 -15.66
CA ALA A 337 -6.61 -9.79 -16.86
C ALA A 337 -7.59 -10.94 -17.13
N VAL A 338 -7.97 -11.70 -16.11
CA VAL A 338 -8.88 -12.84 -16.23
C VAL A 338 -10.28 -12.38 -16.61
N MET A 339 -10.81 -11.32 -16.01
CA MET A 339 -12.18 -10.84 -16.27
C MET A 339 -12.27 -9.81 -17.40
N GLY A 340 -11.14 -9.25 -17.85
CA GLY A 340 -11.12 -8.17 -18.84
C GLY A 340 -11.63 -6.83 -18.29
N ASP A 341 -11.67 -6.68 -16.95
CA ASP A 341 -12.04 -5.45 -16.27
C ASP A 341 -10.78 -4.62 -15.92
N PHE A 342 -10.89 -3.31 -15.88
CA PHE A 342 -9.81 -2.41 -15.44
C PHE A 342 -9.95 -1.99 -13.97
N GLN A 343 -11.09 -2.27 -13.33
CA GLN A 343 -11.31 -2.00 -11.92
C GLN A 343 -10.66 -3.07 -11.03
N SER A 344 -10.05 -2.63 -9.93
CA SER A 344 -9.65 -3.56 -8.86
C SER A 344 -10.91 -4.07 -8.17
N LYS A 345 -10.86 -5.31 -7.71
CA LYS A 345 -11.93 -5.93 -6.94
C LYS A 345 -11.39 -6.35 -5.58
N GLY A 346 -12.12 -6.02 -4.52
CA GLY A 346 -11.75 -6.44 -3.15
C GLY A 346 -11.88 -7.95 -2.98
N LEU A 347 -11.12 -8.50 -2.03
CA LEU A 347 -10.96 -9.94 -1.82
C LEU A 347 -12.30 -10.65 -1.63
N GLY A 348 -13.15 -10.23 -0.69
CA GLY A 348 -14.44 -10.88 -0.44
C GLY A 348 -15.35 -10.96 -1.67
N SER A 349 -15.43 -9.88 -2.46
CA SER A 349 -16.21 -9.90 -3.69
C SER A 349 -15.59 -10.80 -4.75
N MET A 350 -14.26 -10.89 -4.83
CA MET A 350 -13.55 -11.79 -5.73
C MET A 350 -13.80 -13.25 -5.37
N LEU A 351 -13.72 -13.60 -4.09
CA LEU A 351 -13.97 -14.96 -3.59
C LEU A 351 -15.40 -15.39 -3.89
N HIS A 352 -16.38 -14.51 -3.64
CA HIS A 352 -17.78 -14.74 -3.98
C HIS A 352 -17.95 -15.11 -5.46
N ASP A 353 -17.40 -14.31 -6.38
CA ASP A 353 -17.52 -14.56 -7.82
C ASP A 353 -16.77 -15.82 -8.30
N LEU A 354 -15.74 -16.26 -7.58
CA LEU A 354 -15.00 -17.49 -7.87
C LEU A 354 -15.68 -18.74 -7.28
N SER A 355 -16.83 -18.57 -6.62
CA SER A 355 -17.53 -19.59 -5.84
C SER A 355 -16.59 -20.26 -4.82
N ILE A 356 -15.80 -19.43 -4.12
CA ILE A 356 -15.01 -19.84 -2.95
C ILE A 356 -15.82 -19.49 -1.71
N ASP A 357 -16.10 -20.46 -0.86
CA ASP A 357 -16.74 -20.21 0.43
C ASP A 357 -15.73 -19.55 1.37
N PHE A 358 -16.08 -18.36 1.87
CA PHE A 358 -15.23 -17.60 2.78
C PHE A 358 -16.02 -17.11 4.00
N ARG A 359 -15.33 -17.06 5.14
CA ARG A 359 -15.81 -16.43 6.38
C ARG A 359 -14.62 -15.75 7.06
N HIS A 360 -14.92 -14.86 8.00
CA HIS A 360 -13.89 -14.24 8.85
C HIS A 360 -12.75 -13.58 8.05
N LEU A 361 -13.11 -12.80 7.02
CA LEU A 361 -12.18 -11.82 6.43
C LEU A 361 -11.76 -10.81 7.51
N HIS A 362 -10.60 -10.17 7.33
CA HIS A 362 -9.88 -9.39 8.35
C HIS A 362 -9.27 -10.27 9.45
N ASN A 363 -8.96 -11.50 9.09
CA ASN A 363 -8.04 -12.37 9.80
C ASN A 363 -6.93 -12.65 8.81
N ALA A 364 -5.74 -12.13 9.08
CA ALA A 364 -4.64 -12.15 8.12
C ALA A 364 -4.36 -13.56 7.59
N GLY A 365 -4.43 -14.59 8.46
CA GLY A 365 -4.23 -15.99 8.08
C GLY A 365 -5.29 -16.52 7.10
N ASN A 366 -6.55 -16.14 7.30
CA ASN A 366 -7.63 -16.46 6.38
C ASN A 366 -7.47 -15.71 5.05
N ASP A 367 -7.16 -14.42 5.10
CA ASP A 367 -7.03 -13.57 3.92
C ASP A 367 -5.86 -14.02 3.02
N ALA A 368 -4.72 -14.40 3.62
CA ALA A 368 -3.61 -15.03 2.91
C ALA A 368 -4.01 -16.36 2.24
N ALA A 369 -4.79 -17.20 2.93
CA ALA A 369 -5.26 -18.48 2.42
C ALA A 369 -6.23 -18.29 1.25
N TYR A 370 -7.25 -17.44 1.43
CA TYR A 370 -8.24 -17.13 0.42
C TYR A 370 -7.64 -16.44 -0.80
N THR A 371 -6.64 -15.57 -0.61
CA THR A 371 -5.89 -14.96 -1.71
C THR A 371 -5.20 -16.02 -2.57
N LEU A 372 -4.59 -17.03 -1.95
CA LEU A 372 -3.95 -18.12 -2.68
C LEU A 372 -4.97 -19.03 -3.38
N GLN A 373 -6.11 -19.30 -2.74
CA GLN A 373 -7.23 -20.03 -3.37
C GLN A 373 -7.77 -19.28 -4.59
N ALA A 374 -7.92 -17.95 -4.49
CA ALA A 374 -8.35 -17.10 -5.60
C ALA A 374 -7.36 -17.16 -6.77
N LEU A 375 -6.05 -17.12 -6.49
CA LEU A 375 -5.02 -17.32 -7.51
C LEU A 375 -5.19 -18.67 -8.24
N VAL A 376 -5.38 -19.76 -7.50
CA VAL A 376 -5.54 -21.10 -8.09
C VAL A 376 -6.79 -21.16 -8.98
N LYS A 377 -7.93 -20.62 -8.52
CA LYS A 377 -9.16 -20.55 -9.33
C LYS A 377 -8.98 -19.69 -10.58
N MET A 378 -8.36 -18.51 -10.46
CA MET A 378 -8.08 -17.62 -11.59
C MET A 378 -7.10 -18.25 -12.60
N ALA A 379 -6.10 -18.98 -12.12
CA ALA A 379 -5.19 -19.73 -12.98
C ALA A 379 -5.94 -20.82 -13.76
N GLU A 380 -6.88 -21.55 -13.14
CA GLU A 380 -7.72 -22.54 -13.83
C GLU A 380 -8.59 -21.89 -14.92
N ILE A 381 -9.25 -20.77 -14.61
CA ILE A 381 -10.07 -20.00 -15.57
C ILE A 381 -9.22 -19.53 -16.77
N GLY A 382 -8.02 -19.03 -16.51
CA GLY A 382 -7.08 -18.55 -17.52
C GLY A 382 -7.49 -17.24 -18.19
N LEU A 383 -6.82 -16.88 -19.29
CA LEU A 383 -7.07 -15.64 -20.03
C LEU A 383 -8.22 -15.81 -21.05
N PRO A 384 -8.97 -14.75 -21.38
CA PRO A 384 -9.91 -14.77 -22.50
C PRO A 384 -9.18 -15.01 -23.83
N ILE A 385 -9.79 -15.78 -24.73
CA ILE A 385 -9.25 -16.00 -26.09
C ILE A 385 -9.46 -14.71 -26.90
N GLU A 386 -8.39 -13.97 -27.17
CA GLU A 386 -8.45 -12.83 -28.10
C GLU A 386 -8.41 -13.33 -29.56
N GLY A 387 -9.35 -12.89 -30.39
CA GLY A 387 -9.34 -13.14 -31.83
C GLY A 387 -8.05 -12.61 -32.45
N GLY A 388 -7.28 -13.50 -33.08
CA GLY A 388 -5.88 -13.28 -33.44
C GLY A 388 -5.57 -11.97 -34.15
N ASN A 389 -4.59 -11.25 -33.60
CA ASN A 389 -3.52 -10.56 -34.30
C ASN A 389 -2.51 -10.11 -33.23
N GLY A 390 -1.61 -11.01 -32.84
CA GLY A 390 -0.56 -10.74 -31.87
C GLY A 390 0.80 -11.06 -32.47
N ASP A 391 1.60 -10.03 -32.71
CA ASP A 391 3.05 -10.21 -32.74
C ASP A 391 3.46 -10.92 -31.45
N ASN A 392 4.23 -12.00 -31.58
CA ASN A 392 4.78 -12.81 -30.49
C ASN A 392 5.77 -11.97 -29.65
N VAL A 393 5.26 -11.04 -28.84
CA VAL A 393 6.06 -10.36 -27.82
C VAL A 393 6.15 -11.32 -26.64
N LYS A 394 7.31 -11.96 -26.46
CA LYS A 394 7.60 -12.73 -25.25
C LYS A 394 7.47 -11.80 -24.04
N PRO A 395 6.52 -12.02 -23.12
CA PRO A 395 6.39 -11.17 -21.96
C PRO A 395 7.67 -11.27 -21.11
N ALA A 396 8.15 -10.14 -20.60
CA ALA A 396 9.28 -10.12 -19.69
C ALA A 396 8.93 -10.93 -18.42
N PRO A 397 9.89 -11.64 -17.81
CA PRO A 397 9.64 -12.37 -16.58
C PRO A 397 9.14 -11.42 -15.49
N ASN A 398 8.11 -11.83 -14.76
CA ASN A 398 7.45 -11.03 -13.72
C ASN A 398 8.28 -10.95 -12.42
N LEU A 399 9.55 -10.58 -12.57
CA LEU A 399 10.48 -10.49 -11.46
C LEU A 399 10.16 -9.27 -10.60
N TYR A 400 10.04 -9.49 -9.30
CA TYR A 400 9.93 -8.41 -8.35
C TYR A 400 11.20 -7.58 -8.38
N ARG A 401 11.07 -6.29 -8.70
CA ARG A 401 12.14 -5.31 -8.57
C ARG A 401 11.75 -4.36 -7.46
N PRO A 402 12.41 -4.42 -6.30
CA PRO A 402 12.18 -3.46 -5.24
C PRO A 402 12.40 -2.05 -5.79
N ILE A 403 11.35 -1.22 -5.82
CA ILE A 403 11.44 0.18 -6.28
C ILE A 403 12.12 1.07 -5.20
N TRP A 404 12.33 0.52 -4.00
CA TRP A 404 12.64 1.27 -2.79
C TRP A 404 14.07 1.04 -2.29
N GLN A 405 15.08 1.51 -3.00
CA GLN A 405 16.45 1.64 -2.46
C GLN A 405 16.61 2.84 -1.48
N LYS A 406 15.54 3.36 -0.87
CA LYS A 406 15.58 4.59 -0.05
C LYS A 406 14.81 4.53 1.27
N ALA A 407 14.42 3.37 1.77
CA ALA A 407 13.85 3.24 3.10
C ALA A 407 14.96 3.01 4.15
N GLU A 408 15.92 3.93 4.27
CA GLU A 408 16.93 3.89 5.34
C GLU A 408 16.40 4.46 6.67
N ASN A 409 15.15 4.91 6.76
CA ASN A 409 14.62 5.57 7.96
C ASN A 409 13.17 5.16 8.27
N ILE A 410 12.92 3.86 8.50
CA ILE A 410 11.74 3.45 9.28
C ILE A 410 12.27 3.04 10.66
N GLN A 411 12.29 4.00 11.58
CA GLN A 411 12.47 3.69 13.00
C GLN A 411 11.19 3.04 13.49
N ILE A 412 11.21 1.73 13.66
CA ILE A 412 10.28 1.05 14.55
C ILE A 412 10.72 1.40 15.97
N GLY A 413 9.83 2.05 16.71
CA GLY A 413 10.06 2.35 18.12
C GLY A 413 10.18 1.06 18.90
N PHE A 414 11.40 0.64 19.18
CA PHE A 414 11.68 -0.16 20.37
C PHE A 414 11.53 0.80 21.55
N ALA A 415 10.42 0.71 22.27
CA ALA A 415 10.36 1.24 23.62
C ALA A 415 11.14 0.27 24.49
N ASP A 416 12.44 0.52 24.68
CA ASP A 416 13.17 -0.08 25.79
C ASP A 416 12.68 0.63 27.07
N GLU A 417 11.66 0.05 27.71
CA GLU A 417 11.40 0.26 29.14
C GLU A 417 12.57 -0.37 29.92
N ASP A 418 13.70 0.35 30.02
CA ASP A 418 14.68 0.26 31.12
C ASP A 418 15.98 1.02 30.76
N ASP A 419 15.91 2.30 30.41
CA ASP A 419 17.02 3.22 30.71
C ASP A 419 16.54 4.69 30.62
N ASN A 420 16.30 5.28 31.79
CA ASN A 420 15.96 6.70 31.93
C ASN A 420 17.20 7.58 31.68
N ARG A 421 17.66 7.66 30.42
CA ARG A 421 18.72 8.58 29.96
C ARG A 421 18.32 9.30 28.67
N PRO A 422 18.53 10.62 28.57
CA PRO A 422 18.10 11.40 27.41
C PRO A 422 18.86 11.00 26.15
N ALA A 423 18.12 11.00 25.04
CA ALA A 423 18.54 10.63 23.69
C ALA A 423 19.97 11.06 23.33
N ASN A 424 20.68 10.16 22.65
CA ASN A 424 21.95 10.41 21.98
C ASN A 424 21.92 11.73 21.19
N ILE A 425 22.47 12.77 21.81
CA ILE A 425 23.08 13.90 21.13
C ILE A 425 24.29 13.34 20.37
N LEU A 426 24.31 13.54 19.05
CA LEU A 426 25.47 13.31 18.20
C LEU A 426 26.75 13.81 18.88
N PRO A 427 27.87 13.06 18.87
CA PRO A 427 29.13 13.60 19.37
C PRO A 427 29.48 14.86 18.55
N PRO A 428 29.87 15.98 19.19
CA PRO A 428 30.15 17.20 18.46
C PRO A 428 31.32 16.99 17.50
N LYS A 429 31.11 17.37 16.24
CA LYS A 429 32.14 17.43 15.20
C LYS A 429 33.35 18.23 15.73
N LYS A 430 34.55 17.65 15.60
CA LYS A 430 35.83 18.32 15.88
C LYS A 430 35.89 19.68 15.16
N PRO A 431 36.24 20.79 15.83
CA PRO A 431 36.59 22.03 15.16
C PRO A 431 38.10 22.06 14.82
N ILE A 432 38.41 22.47 13.59
CA ILE A 432 39.69 23.10 13.19
C ILE A 432 39.23 24.48 12.67
N ALA A 433 39.69 25.66 13.11
CA ALA A 433 41.03 26.11 13.47
C ALA A 433 41.05 27.20 14.57
N LYS A 434 42.29 27.55 14.96
CA LYS A 434 42.81 28.45 16.01
C LYS A 434 42.49 29.96 15.86
N TYR A 435 42.87 30.67 16.94
CA TYR A 435 43.04 32.13 17.22
C TYR A 435 41.83 32.74 17.96
N VAL A 436 41.89 33.46 19.11
CA VAL A 436 42.94 34.08 19.96
C VAL A 436 42.29 34.47 21.31
N ALA A 437 43.06 34.41 22.42
CA ALA A 437 42.98 35.15 23.71
C ALA A 437 41.62 35.21 24.48
N GLU A 438 41.49 35.27 25.81
CA GLU A 438 42.37 35.67 26.91
C GLU A 438 41.71 35.24 28.26
N ALA A 439 42.53 34.87 29.24
CA ALA A 439 42.49 35.17 30.68
C ALA A 439 41.27 34.90 31.62
N GLY A 440 41.62 34.34 32.81
CA GLY A 440 41.00 34.60 34.13
C GLY A 440 39.96 33.57 34.60
N SER A 441 40.24 32.60 35.49
CA SER A 441 40.65 32.60 36.92
C SER A 441 39.49 32.31 37.88
N SER A 442 39.73 31.35 38.80
CA SER A 442 39.15 31.16 40.16
C SER A 442 37.65 30.85 40.24
N SER A 443 37.08 30.07 41.17
CA SER A 443 37.52 29.28 42.35
C SER A 443 36.23 28.64 42.94
N GLU A 444 36.38 27.52 43.66
CA GLU A 444 35.67 27.06 44.90
C GLU A 444 34.17 27.41 45.11
N GLY A 445 33.26 26.59 45.65
CA GLY A 445 33.30 25.43 46.57
C GLY A 445 31.84 25.02 46.86
N SER A 446 31.57 23.73 47.07
CA SER A 446 31.06 23.11 48.31
C SER A 446 29.78 23.70 48.96
N GLY A 447 28.80 22.84 49.22
CA GLY A 447 27.80 23.09 50.28
C GLY A 447 26.45 22.41 50.10
N SER A 448 26.31 21.21 50.65
CA SER A 448 25.03 20.56 50.99
C SER A 448 24.56 21.00 52.38
N GLU A 449 23.24 21.10 52.63
CA GLU A 449 22.51 20.54 53.80
C GLU A 449 21.10 21.15 53.99
N HIS A 450 20.12 20.27 54.31
CA HIS A 450 19.00 20.37 55.28
C HIS A 450 18.03 21.60 55.26
N GLU A 451 16.72 21.60 55.57
CA GLU A 451 15.81 20.73 56.34
C GLU A 451 14.34 21.27 56.27
N ARG A 452 13.36 20.38 56.58
CA ARG A 452 12.01 20.59 57.23
C ARG A 452 10.95 21.50 56.56
N ARG A 453 9.79 20.98 56.12
CA ARG A 453 8.58 20.50 56.86
C ARG A 453 7.70 21.62 57.44
N TRP A 454 6.48 21.80 56.90
CA TRP A 454 5.28 22.25 57.64
C TRP A 454 4.00 21.62 57.08
N LEU A 455 3.16 21.19 58.03
CA LEU A 455 1.84 20.56 57.87
C LEU A 455 0.73 21.62 57.83
N GLY A 456 -0.39 21.29 57.19
CA GLY A 456 -1.65 22.03 57.28
C GLY A 456 -2.85 21.15 56.93
N LEU A 457 -3.45 20.53 57.94
CA LEU A 457 -4.72 19.79 57.91
C LEU A 457 -5.92 20.75 57.78
N THR A 458 -7.00 20.32 57.14
CA THR A 458 -8.36 20.36 57.73
C THR A 458 -9.28 19.32 57.06
N ALA A 459 -10.18 18.75 57.87
CA ALA A 459 -11.06 17.62 57.59
C ALA A 459 -12.54 18.02 57.51
N ARG A 460 -13.39 17.18 56.88
CA ARG A 460 -14.85 16.96 57.11
C ARG A 460 -15.32 15.80 56.22
N GLN A 461 -15.60 14.61 56.76
CA GLN A 461 -16.89 14.04 57.22
C GLN A 461 -17.70 13.24 56.16
N PHE A 462 -17.58 11.89 56.29
CA PHE A 462 -18.45 10.68 56.05
C PHE A 462 -19.96 10.81 55.67
N PRO A 463 -20.72 9.73 55.30
CA PRO A 463 -20.45 8.27 55.49
C PRO A 463 -20.85 7.23 54.39
N GLU A 464 -20.25 6.04 54.56
CA GLU A 464 -20.77 4.64 54.52
C GLU A 464 -21.66 4.08 53.36
N THR A 465 -21.22 2.94 52.81
CA THR A 465 -21.92 1.64 53.03
C THR A 465 -21.04 0.44 52.65
N LEU A 466 -21.01 -0.54 53.57
CA LEU A 466 -20.36 -1.85 53.45
C LEU A 466 -21.11 -2.78 52.49
N PHE A 467 -20.39 -3.70 51.84
CA PHE A 467 -20.71 -5.14 51.94
C PHE A 467 -19.45 -5.97 51.73
N CYS A 468 -19.16 -6.81 52.72
CA CYS A 468 -18.13 -7.84 52.75
C CYS A 468 -18.87 -9.18 52.86
N CYS A 469 -18.38 -10.24 52.23
CA CYS A 469 -18.49 -11.60 52.77
C CYS A 469 -17.51 -12.52 52.04
N ASP A 470 -16.64 -13.11 52.86
CA ASP A 470 -15.67 -14.15 52.59
C ASP A 470 -16.29 -15.46 52.06
N PHE A 471 -15.48 -16.26 51.36
CA PHE A 471 -15.42 -17.69 51.67
C PHE A 471 -13.99 -18.23 51.46
N HIS A 472 -13.56 -19.00 52.46
CA HIS A 472 -12.21 -19.48 52.68
C HIS A 472 -12.13 -20.99 52.38
N LEU A 473 -10.94 -21.43 51.96
CA LEU A 473 -10.32 -22.76 52.16
C LEU A 473 -10.92 -24.02 51.50
N PHE A 474 -10.09 -24.75 50.74
CA PHE A 474 -9.50 -25.99 51.26
C PHE A 474 -8.20 -26.37 50.51
N PHE A 475 -7.18 -26.72 51.30
CA PHE A 475 -5.92 -27.36 50.93
C PHE A 475 -6.15 -28.78 50.39
N PHE A 476 -5.33 -29.25 49.44
CA PHE A 476 -4.53 -30.47 49.63
C PHE A 476 -3.29 -30.48 48.73
N SER A 477 -2.20 -30.90 49.35
CA SER A 477 -0.82 -30.99 48.88
C SER A 477 -0.48 -32.45 48.47
N LEU A 478 0.69 -32.60 47.84
CA LEU A 478 1.47 -33.82 47.50
C LEU A 478 1.22 -34.35 46.08
N SER A 479 2.15 -34.35 45.11
CA SER A 479 3.60 -34.59 44.98
C SER A 479 3.90 -35.93 44.29
N LYS A 480 4.67 -35.82 43.19
CA LYS A 480 5.71 -36.74 42.68
C LYS A 480 5.35 -38.18 42.24
N PHE A 481 5.68 -38.46 40.96
CA PHE A 481 6.61 -39.48 40.40
C PHE A 481 6.09 -39.83 38.98
N SER A 482 6.75 -39.45 37.88
CA SER A 482 7.98 -39.98 37.27
C SER A 482 7.80 -41.30 36.50
N HIS A 483 8.06 -41.20 35.18
CA HIS A 483 8.65 -42.17 34.24
C HIS A 483 8.02 -43.57 34.02
N TYR A 484 7.78 -43.88 32.73
CA TYR A 484 8.36 -44.95 31.87
C TYR A 484 7.35 -45.24 30.73
N HIS A 485 7.63 -44.90 29.47
CA HIS A 485 8.36 -45.65 28.42
C HIS A 485 7.54 -46.74 27.70
N LEU A 486 7.53 -46.60 26.36
CA LEU A 486 7.51 -47.65 25.31
C LEU A 486 6.42 -48.73 25.36
N SER A 487 5.54 -48.67 24.37
CA SER A 487 5.46 -49.68 23.29
C SER A 487 4.62 -49.15 22.14
#